data_AF-A0A0G0J335-F1
#
_entry.id   AF-A0A0G0J335-F1
#
_cell.length_a   1.000
_cell.length_b   1.000
_cell.length_c   1.000
_cell.angle_alpha   90.00
_cell.angle_beta   90.00
_cell.angle_gamma   90.00
#
_symmetry.space_group_name_H-M   'P 1'
#
loop_
_entity.id
_entity.type
_entity.pdbx_description
1 polymer ?
#
loop_
_entity_poly.entity_id
_entity_poly.type
_entity_poly.pdbx_seq_one_letter_code
_entity_poly.pdbx_strand_id
1 'polypeptide(L)'
;EVSSGDILCGKITPKGEGDLTPEERLLRAIFGEKSKDVKDSSLYLPHGEHGKVVDIKILSREQGDKLSTGVIKQIQVSVAQLRKVSVGDKLAGRHGNKGVISRIAPVEDMPYLPDGTPIDVILNPLGVISRMNIGQILETHLGWAARELGYKAATPALDGITEEDIKGELRAAGLPESGKIRLIDGKTGELFDNETTVGVMYVMKLNHLVEDKLHMRSIGPYSLITQQPLGGKAQFGGQRFGEMEVWALEGYGAAYTLQEMLTIKSDDVLGRSKAYESIIKGEKIKSPNIPASFHVLVNELKGLCLDVELVDSKMKDDDDDKEESVYTESALDADVDQI
;
A
#
# COMPACT_ATOMS: atom_id res chain seq x y z
N GLU A 1 -1.96 -24.95 -2.76
CA GLU A 1 -1.86 -23.56 -2.29
C GLU A 1 -2.00 -22.66 -3.50
N VAL A 2 -2.46 -21.43 -3.31
CA VAL A 2 -2.68 -20.45 -4.37
C VAL A 2 -1.82 -19.22 -4.10
N SER A 3 -1.28 -18.65 -5.17
CA SER A 3 -0.43 -17.46 -5.17
C SER A 3 -1.05 -16.35 -6.03
N SER A 4 -0.57 -15.12 -5.84
CA SER A 4 -0.99 -13.96 -6.63
C SER A 4 -0.99 -14.26 -8.13
N GLY A 5 -2.11 -14.02 -8.80
CA GLY A 5 -2.28 -14.29 -10.23
C GLY A 5 -2.80 -15.69 -10.58
N ASP A 6 -2.98 -16.58 -9.60
CA ASP A 6 -3.65 -17.87 -9.85
C ASP A 6 -5.14 -17.68 -10.08
N ILE A 7 -5.70 -18.49 -10.98
CA ILE A 7 -7.14 -18.52 -11.26
C ILE A 7 -7.85 -19.26 -10.12
N LEU A 8 -8.66 -18.54 -9.35
CA LEU A 8 -9.52 -19.11 -8.30
C LEU A 8 -10.83 -19.65 -8.88
N CYS A 9 -11.38 -18.97 -9.89
CA CYS A 9 -12.59 -19.41 -10.57
C CYS A 9 -12.53 -19.03 -12.04
N GLY A 10 -12.45 -20.04 -12.91
CA GLY A 10 -12.54 -19.87 -14.36
C GLY A 10 -13.91 -19.33 -14.76
N LYS A 11 -13.97 -18.18 -15.43
CA LYS A 11 -15.20 -17.61 -15.97
C LYS A 11 -14.95 -17.03 -17.35
N ILE A 12 -15.79 -17.40 -18.30
CA ILE A 12 -15.81 -16.84 -19.65
C ILE A 12 -17.05 -15.98 -19.82
N THR A 13 -16.90 -14.87 -20.54
CA THR A 13 -18.02 -13.99 -20.91
C THR A 13 -18.06 -13.88 -22.42
N PRO A 14 -19.23 -14.13 -23.06
CA PRO A 14 -19.35 -13.94 -24.49
C PRO A 14 -19.02 -12.48 -24.81
N LYS A 15 -18.12 -12.28 -25.76
CA LYS A 15 -17.79 -10.96 -26.31
C LYS A 15 -18.35 -10.96 -27.72
N GLY A 16 -19.14 -9.94 -28.08
CA GLY A 16 -19.50 -9.73 -29.48
C GLY A 16 -18.23 -9.58 -30.33
N GLU A 17 -18.34 -9.81 -31.64
CA GLU A 17 -17.27 -9.44 -32.57
C GLU A 17 -17.08 -7.92 -32.50
N GLY A 18 -16.12 -7.49 -31.69
CA GLY A 18 -15.66 -6.10 -31.67
C GLY A 18 -14.70 -5.86 -32.83
N ASP A 19 -14.66 -4.64 -33.32
CA ASP A 19 -13.69 -4.23 -34.33
C ASP A 19 -12.26 -4.40 -33.80
N LEU A 20 -11.54 -5.35 -34.40
CA LEU A 20 -10.11 -5.56 -34.14
C LEU A 20 -9.32 -4.40 -34.74
N THR A 21 -8.26 -3.97 -34.06
CA THR A 21 -7.33 -3.01 -34.66
C THR A 21 -6.67 -3.62 -35.91
N PRO A 22 -6.21 -2.80 -36.87
CA PRO A 22 -5.52 -3.30 -38.07
C PRO A 22 -4.34 -4.23 -37.75
N GLU A 23 -3.59 -3.95 -36.68
CA GLU A 23 -2.47 -4.76 -36.21
C GLU A 23 -2.93 -6.12 -35.69
N GLU A 24 -3.96 -6.17 -34.85
CA GLU A 24 -4.53 -7.43 -34.35
C GLU A 24 -5.08 -8.28 -35.49
N ARG A 25 -5.72 -7.64 -36.48
CA ARG A 25 -6.26 -8.31 -37.67
C ARG A 25 -5.15 -8.93 -38.51
N LEU A 26 -4.06 -8.20 -38.74
CA LEU A 26 -2.89 -8.70 -39.46
C LEU A 26 -2.23 -9.87 -38.70
N LEU A 27 -2.07 -9.74 -37.38
CA LEU A 27 -1.45 -10.76 -36.55
C LEU A 27 -2.25 -12.06 -36.60
N ARG A 28 -3.59 -11.99 -36.51
CA ARG A 28 -4.46 -13.16 -36.70
C ARG A 28 -4.35 -13.76 -38.09
N ALA A 29 -4.26 -12.93 -39.15
CA ALA A 29 -4.10 -13.41 -40.51
C ALA A 29 -2.78 -14.17 -40.72
N ILE A 30 -1.69 -13.72 -40.09
CA ILE A 30 -0.37 -14.37 -40.17
C ILE A 30 -0.37 -15.72 -39.42
N PHE A 31 -0.92 -15.76 -38.20
CA PHE A 31 -0.87 -16.96 -37.34
C PHE A 31 -2.06 -17.91 -37.52
N GLY A 32 -3.06 -17.55 -38.32
CA GLY A 32 -4.25 -18.36 -38.54
C GLY A 32 -5.11 -18.55 -37.29
N GLU A 33 -4.97 -17.67 -36.29
CA GLU A 33 -5.77 -17.73 -35.07
C GLU A 33 -7.21 -17.30 -35.35
N LYS A 34 -8.17 -18.19 -35.05
CA LYS A 34 -9.60 -17.88 -35.15
C LYS A 34 -10.01 -16.83 -34.10
N SER A 35 -11.06 -16.06 -34.39
CA SER A 35 -11.66 -15.18 -33.40
C SER A 35 -12.06 -15.99 -32.16
N LYS A 36 -11.68 -15.48 -30.99
CA LYS A 36 -12.22 -15.96 -29.72
C LYS A 36 -13.48 -15.14 -29.43
N ASP A 37 -14.65 -15.78 -29.52
CA ASP A 37 -15.96 -15.18 -29.24
C ASP A 37 -16.21 -15.01 -27.73
N VAL A 38 -15.20 -15.32 -26.92
CA VAL A 38 -15.26 -15.29 -25.46
C VAL A 38 -14.07 -14.52 -24.90
N LYS A 39 -14.35 -13.67 -23.92
CA LYS A 39 -13.36 -13.00 -23.09
C LYS A 39 -13.20 -13.77 -21.79
N ASP A 40 -11.96 -13.96 -21.36
CA ASP A 40 -11.68 -14.43 -20.01
C ASP A 40 -12.05 -13.34 -18.98
N SER A 41 -12.96 -13.68 -18.07
CA SER A 41 -13.40 -12.84 -16.96
C SER A 41 -13.27 -13.58 -15.63
N SER A 42 -12.32 -14.51 -15.55
CA SER A 42 -12.03 -15.33 -14.39
C SER A 42 -11.70 -14.50 -13.15
N LEU A 43 -11.96 -15.08 -11.98
CA LEU A 43 -11.53 -14.55 -10.70
C LEU A 43 -10.08 -14.98 -10.46
N TYR A 44 -9.19 -14.00 -10.35
CA TYR A 44 -7.78 -14.19 -10.03
C TYR A 44 -7.51 -13.83 -8.58
N LEU A 45 -6.53 -14.49 -7.94
CA LEU A 45 -6.08 -14.08 -6.61
C LEU A 45 -5.36 -12.72 -6.73
N PRO A 46 -5.74 -11.70 -5.93
CA PRO A 46 -5.14 -10.37 -6.00
C PRO A 46 -3.63 -10.36 -5.74
N HIS A 47 -2.96 -9.30 -6.22
CA HIS A 47 -1.54 -9.12 -6.00
C HIS A 47 -1.17 -9.01 -4.51
N GLY A 48 -0.11 -9.72 -4.12
CA GLY A 48 0.39 -9.75 -2.74
C GLY A 48 -0.33 -10.76 -1.83
N GLU A 49 -1.48 -11.28 -2.25
CA GLU A 49 -2.19 -12.32 -1.50
C GLU A 49 -1.65 -13.70 -1.85
N HIS A 50 -1.63 -14.59 -0.85
CA HIS A 50 -1.26 -16.00 -1.01
C HIS A 50 -1.88 -16.81 0.12
N GLY A 51 -2.04 -18.12 -0.09
CA GLY A 51 -2.49 -18.99 0.99
C GLY A 51 -3.08 -20.31 0.52
N LYS A 52 -3.84 -20.94 1.41
CA LYS A 52 -4.52 -22.20 1.15
C LYS A 52 -6.02 -21.95 1.02
N VAL A 53 -6.62 -22.46 -0.06
CA VAL A 53 -8.08 -22.49 -0.18
C VAL A 53 -8.63 -23.43 0.90
N VAL A 54 -9.46 -22.89 1.78
CA VAL A 54 -10.02 -23.63 2.93
C VAL A 54 -11.49 -23.99 2.74
N ASP A 55 -12.22 -23.21 1.95
CA ASP A 55 -13.64 -23.42 1.72
C ASP A 55 -14.06 -22.84 0.37
N ILE A 56 -15.02 -23.50 -0.29
CA ILE A 56 -15.62 -23.06 -1.54
C ILE A 56 -17.13 -23.19 -1.40
N LYS A 57 -17.83 -22.06 -1.42
CA LYS A 57 -19.30 -22.03 -1.42
C LYS A 57 -19.80 -21.67 -2.80
N ILE A 58 -20.68 -22.52 -3.33
CA ILE A 58 -21.32 -22.32 -4.61
C ILE A 58 -22.81 -22.08 -4.34
N LEU A 59 -23.29 -20.91 -4.74
CA LEU A 59 -24.70 -20.54 -4.69
C LEU A 59 -25.24 -20.51 -6.11
N SER A 60 -26.37 -21.17 -6.35
CA SER A 60 -26.98 -21.25 -7.68
C SER A 60 -28.45 -20.89 -7.63
N ARG A 61 -28.88 -20.01 -8.56
CA ARG A 61 -30.29 -19.66 -8.71
C ARG A 61 -31.15 -20.88 -9.03
N GLU A 62 -30.61 -21.82 -9.80
CA GLU A 62 -31.28 -23.08 -10.15
C GLU A 62 -31.52 -23.98 -8.93
N GLN A 63 -30.69 -23.85 -7.89
CA GLN A 63 -30.83 -24.60 -6.63
C GLN A 63 -31.77 -23.89 -5.62
N GLY A 64 -32.36 -22.75 -6.01
CA GLY A 64 -33.25 -21.97 -5.15
C GLY A 64 -32.55 -20.94 -4.26
N ASP A 65 -31.25 -20.71 -4.45
CA ASP A 65 -30.52 -19.69 -3.70
C ASP A 65 -30.94 -18.27 -4.11
N LYS A 66 -31.09 -17.39 -3.11
CA LYS A 66 -31.41 -15.98 -3.33
C LYS A 66 -30.16 -15.23 -3.82
N LEU A 67 -30.08 -15.00 -5.13
CA LEU A 67 -29.03 -14.21 -5.79
C LEU A 67 -29.57 -12.88 -6.33
N SER A 68 -28.70 -11.87 -6.44
CA SER A 68 -29.02 -10.59 -7.08
C SER A 68 -29.54 -10.78 -8.51
N THR A 69 -30.46 -9.92 -8.94
CA THR A 69 -31.05 -9.95 -10.29
C THR A 69 -29.95 -9.98 -11.36
N GLY A 70 -30.07 -10.89 -12.33
CA GLY A 70 -29.07 -11.09 -13.39
C GLY A 70 -27.91 -12.02 -13.01
N VAL A 71 -27.74 -12.39 -11.74
CA VAL A 71 -26.73 -13.36 -11.30
C VAL A 71 -27.30 -14.78 -11.34
N ILE A 72 -26.67 -15.65 -12.14
CA ILE A 72 -27.05 -17.06 -12.32
C ILE A 72 -26.42 -17.94 -11.22
N LYS A 73 -25.14 -17.72 -10.95
CA LYS A 73 -24.32 -18.48 -9.99
C LYS A 73 -23.32 -17.54 -9.32
N GLN A 74 -23.09 -17.72 -8.02
CA GLN A 74 -22.06 -17.03 -7.25
C GLN A 74 -21.14 -18.05 -6.60
N ILE A 75 -19.83 -17.88 -6.79
CA ILE A 75 -18.80 -18.76 -6.21
C ILE A 75 -17.98 -17.91 -5.25
N GLN A 76 -17.92 -18.34 -3.99
CA GLN A 76 -17.11 -17.71 -2.94
C GLN A 76 -15.96 -18.65 -2.59
N VAL A 77 -14.72 -18.19 -2.75
CA VAL A 77 -13.52 -18.94 -2.44
C VAL A 77 -12.87 -18.31 -1.21
N SER A 78 -12.80 -19.06 -0.11
CA SER A 78 -12.14 -18.61 1.12
C SER A 78 -10.69 -19.06 1.12
N VAL A 79 -9.76 -18.11 1.21
CA VAL A 79 -8.32 -18.35 1.26
C VAL A 79 -7.82 -18.00 2.66
N ALA A 80 -7.16 -18.95 3.33
CA ALA A 80 -6.53 -18.73 4.62
C ALA A 80 -5.01 -18.57 4.44
N GLN A 81 -4.45 -17.59 5.15
CA GLN A 81 -3.03 -17.29 5.15
C GLN A 81 -2.50 -17.28 6.59
N LEU A 82 -1.34 -17.88 6.81
CA LEU A 82 -0.61 -17.77 8.08
C LEU A 82 0.47 -16.69 7.96
N ARG A 83 0.23 -15.53 8.57
CA ARG A 83 1.16 -14.39 8.54
C ARG A 83 2.05 -14.37 9.77
N LYS A 84 3.34 -14.68 9.58
CA LYS A 84 4.36 -14.55 10.63
C LYS A 84 4.62 -13.07 10.95
N VAL A 85 5.36 -12.82 12.02
CA VAL A 85 5.81 -11.47 12.37
C VAL A 85 6.94 -11.08 11.42
N SER A 86 6.82 -9.90 10.83
CA SER A 86 7.77 -9.38 9.84
C SER A 86 8.25 -7.97 10.19
N VAL A 87 9.42 -7.59 9.67
CA VAL A 87 9.90 -6.20 9.74
C VAL A 87 8.88 -5.28 9.07
N GLY A 88 8.50 -4.20 9.75
CA GLY A 88 7.41 -3.31 9.33
C GLY A 88 6.06 -3.59 9.98
N ASP A 89 5.86 -4.74 10.63
CA ASP A 89 4.64 -4.99 11.41
C ASP A 89 4.58 -4.08 12.64
N LYS A 90 3.37 -3.64 12.98
CA LYS A 90 3.13 -2.77 14.12
C LYS A 90 2.80 -3.59 15.37
N LEU A 91 3.59 -3.39 16.42
CA LEU A 91 3.36 -3.93 17.76
C LEU A 91 2.91 -2.83 18.72
N ALA A 92 2.20 -3.21 19.78
CA ALA A 92 1.84 -2.30 20.85
C ALA A 92 1.77 -3.00 22.20
N GLY A 93 2.24 -2.32 23.26
CA GLY A 93 1.88 -2.69 24.62
C GLY A 93 0.51 -2.13 25.02
N ARG A 94 0.08 -2.45 26.24
CA ARG A 94 -1.20 -1.99 26.80
C ARG A 94 -1.18 -0.51 27.23
N HIS A 95 0.00 0.08 27.35
CA HIS A 95 0.22 1.45 27.84
C HIS A 95 0.41 2.48 26.71
N GLY A 96 -0.12 2.21 25.52
CA GLY A 96 -0.04 3.12 24.37
C GLY A 96 1.36 3.22 23.74
N ASN A 97 2.32 2.41 24.18
CA ASN A 97 3.64 2.25 23.59
C ASN A 97 3.53 1.44 22.30
N LYS A 98 3.44 2.14 21.16
CA LYS A 98 3.34 1.56 19.82
C LYS A 98 4.71 1.64 19.14
N GLY A 99 5.08 0.59 18.43
CA GLY A 99 6.32 0.51 17.68
C GLY A 99 6.14 -0.25 16.37
N VAL A 100 7.03 -0.01 15.43
CA VAL A 100 7.16 -0.83 14.22
C VAL A 100 8.44 -1.65 14.37
N ILE A 101 8.38 -2.94 14.03
CA ILE A 101 9.55 -3.81 14.08
C ILE A 101 10.56 -3.32 13.04
N SER A 102 11.75 -2.91 13.48
CA SER A 102 12.83 -2.43 12.61
C SER A 102 13.77 -3.54 12.16
N ARG A 103 14.00 -4.53 13.02
CA ARG A 103 14.91 -5.67 12.76
C ARG A 103 14.45 -6.89 13.56
N ILE A 104 14.59 -8.06 12.94
CA ILE A 104 14.52 -9.36 13.62
C ILE A 104 15.96 -9.87 13.65
N ALA A 105 16.57 -9.92 14.83
CA ALA A 105 17.93 -10.39 15.00
C ALA A 105 17.95 -11.91 15.25
N PRO A 106 19.04 -12.61 14.87
CA PRO A 106 19.31 -13.97 15.34
C PRO A 106 19.35 -14.01 16.87
N VAL A 107 19.06 -15.17 17.46
CA VAL A 107 18.95 -15.29 18.93
C VAL A 107 20.31 -15.09 19.62
N GLU A 108 21.39 -15.48 18.93
CA GLU A 108 22.78 -15.34 19.37
C GLU A 108 23.26 -13.89 19.39
N ASP A 109 22.65 -13.02 18.58
CA ASP A 109 22.96 -11.58 18.52
C ASP A 109 22.24 -10.80 19.63
N MET A 110 21.24 -11.39 20.27
CA MET A 110 20.43 -10.70 21.28
C MET A 110 21.21 -10.58 22.59
N PRO A 111 21.09 -9.43 23.30
CA PRO A 111 21.52 -9.34 24.68
C PRO A 111 20.89 -10.46 25.50
N TYR A 112 21.65 -11.02 26.43
CA TYR A 112 21.20 -12.12 27.27
C TYR A 112 21.49 -11.86 28.74
N LEU A 113 20.69 -12.51 29.58
CA LEU A 113 20.83 -12.51 31.02
C LEU A 113 22.06 -13.33 31.47
N PRO A 114 22.59 -13.12 32.68
CA PRO A 114 23.75 -13.89 33.17
C PRO A 114 23.55 -15.42 33.24
N ASP A 115 22.30 -15.88 33.23
CA ASP A 115 21.91 -17.29 33.17
C ASP A 115 21.95 -17.88 31.74
N GLY A 116 22.21 -17.05 30.73
CA GLY A 116 22.22 -17.42 29.31
C GLY A 116 20.90 -17.16 28.58
N THR A 117 19.84 -16.69 29.26
CA THR A 117 18.53 -16.48 28.65
C THR A 117 18.55 -15.22 27.75
N PRO A 118 18.29 -15.34 26.44
CA PRO A 118 18.25 -14.19 25.53
C PRO A 118 17.00 -13.33 25.75
N ILE A 119 17.11 -12.03 25.48
CA ILE A 119 15.98 -11.10 25.49
C ILE A 119 15.18 -11.24 24.19
N ASP A 120 13.84 -11.24 24.29
CA ASP A 120 12.96 -11.36 23.11
C ASP A 120 12.75 -10.04 22.36
N VAL A 121 12.60 -8.93 23.10
CA VAL A 121 12.25 -7.60 22.53
C VAL A 121 13.04 -6.51 23.23
N ILE A 122 13.68 -5.64 22.44
CA ILE A 122 14.42 -4.47 22.92
C ILE A 122 13.58 -3.22 22.66
N LEU A 123 13.27 -2.45 23.71
CA LEU A 123 12.50 -1.21 23.63
C LEU A 123 13.38 0.00 23.94
N ASN A 124 13.10 1.13 23.27
CA ASN A 124 13.82 2.38 23.50
C ASN A 124 13.32 3.07 24.79
N PRO A 125 14.18 3.30 25.80
CA PRO A 125 13.78 3.93 27.06
C PRO A 125 13.32 5.39 26.90
N LEU A 126 13.79 6.11 25.89
CA LEU A 126 13.41 7.51 25.63
C LEU A 126 11.90 7.66 25.39
N GLY A 127 11.26 6.61 24.88
CA GLY A 127 9.83 6.61 24.58
C GLY A 127 8.94 6.64 25.82
N VAL A 128 9.48 6.27 26.99
CA VAL A 128 8.74 6.26 28.27
C VAL A 128 8.72 7.64 28.90
N ILE A 129 9.90 8.29 28.97
CA ILE A 129 10.07 9.59 29.62
C ILE A 129 9.20 10.66 28.94
N SER A 130 9.19 10.69 27.61
CA SER A 130 8.46 11.71 26.85
C SER A 130 6.93 11.54 26.89
N ARG A 131 6.42 10.34 27.23
CA ARG A 131 4.98 10.01 27.16
C ARG A 131 4.33 9.82 28.53
N MET A 132 5.13 9.80 29.60
CA MET A 132 4.69 9.58 30.99
C MET A 132 3.84 8.30 31.18
N ASN A 133 4.07 7.27 30.36
CA ASN A 133 3.39 5.98 30.47
C ASN A 133 4.22 4.99 31.29
N ILE A 134 4.49 5.38 32.54
CA ILE A 134 5.33 4.66 33.53
C ILE A 134 4.76 3.27 33.85
N GLY A 135 3.45 3.08 33.70
CA GLY A 135 2.78 1.80 33.93
C GLY A 135 3.42 0.63 33.17
N GLN A 136 4.04 0.87 32.01
CA GLN A 136 4.75 -0.20 31.28
C GLN A 136 5.99 -0.71 32.03
N ILE A 137 6.66 0.14 32.81
CA ILE A 137 7.81 -0.26 33.64
C ILE A 137 7.30 -1.06 34.85
N LEU A 138 6.22 -0.59 35.50
CA LEU A 138 5.60 -1.31 36.61
C LEU A 138 5.09 -2.69 36.17
N GLU A 139 4.47 -2.78 35.00
CA GLU A 139 4.09 -4.04 34.36
C GLU A 139 5.30 -4.94 34.13
N THR A 140 6.40 -4.38 33.60
CA THR A 140 7.64 -5.13 33.31
C THR A 140 8.23 -5.76 34.58
N HIS A 141 8.28 -5.00 35.68
CA HIS A 141 8.79 -5.48 36.97
C HIS A 141 7.90 -6.56 37.58
N LEU A 142 6.60 -6.29 37.71
CA LEU A 142 5.65 -7.26 38.26
C LEU A 142 5.57 -8.52 37.40
N GLY A 143 5.58 -8.37 36.08
CA GLY A 143 5.58 -9.48 35.14
C GLY A 143 6.81 -10.37 35.26
N TRP A 144 7.97 -9.80 35.60
CA TRP A 144 9.17 -10.58 35.86
C TRP A 144 9.04 -11.41 37.13
N ALA A 145 8.65 -10.78 38.25
CA ALA A 145 8.43 -11.49 39.51
C ALA A 145 7.38 -12.60 39.36
N ALA A 146 6.25 -12.30 38.70
CA ALA A 146 5.18 -13.26 38.48
C ALA A 146 5.62 -14.46 37.61
N ARG A 147 6.52 -14.25 36.63
CA ARG A 147 7.07 -15.33 35.81
C ARG A 147 7.95 -16.27 36.62
N GLU A 148 8.86 -15.73 37.45
CA GLU A 148 9.77 -16.55 38.27
C GLU A 148 9.02 -17.29 39.39
N LEU A 149 8.01 -16.66 39.99
CA LEU A 149 7.18 -17.27 41.05
C LEU A 149 6.05 -18.16 40.51
N GLY A 150 5.81 -18.14 39.19
CA GLY A 150 4.84 -19.02 38.53
C GLY A 150 3.37 -18.67 38.79
N TYR A 151 3.03 -17.40 38.99
CA TYR A 151 1.65 -16.95 39.20
C TYR A 151 1.18 -15.94 38.13
N LYS A 152 -0.13 -15.71 38.09
CA LYS A 152 -0.75 -14.66 37.26
C LYS A 152 -1.19 -13.51 38.16
N ALA A 153 -0.67 -12.31 37.90
CA ALA A 153 -1.07 -11.11 38.60
C ALA A 153 -2.32 -10.50 37.97
N ALA A 154 -3.27 -10.07 38.80
CA ALA A 154 -4.38 -9.22 38.40
C ALA A 154 -4.30 -7.93 39.21
N THR A 155 -4.12 -6.79 38.52
CA THR A 155 -4.12 -5.46 39.15
C THR A 155 -5.37 -4.71 38.69
N PRO A 156 -6.36 -4.46 39.57
CA PRO A 156 -7.51 -3.63 39.23
C PRO A 156 -7.08 -2.23 38.79
N ALA A 157 -7.91 -1.60 37.97
CA ALA A 157 -7.70 -0.19 37.61
C ALA A 157 -8.02 0.68 38.84
N LEU A 158 -7.13 1.64 39.14
CA LEU A 158 -7.24 2.62 40.24
C LEU A 158 -7.14 2.06 41.67
N ASP A 159 -7.24 0.74 41.86
CA ASP A 159 -7.01 0.03 43.12
C ASP A 159 -5.99 -1.10 42.90
N GLY A 160 -4.84 -0.70 42.34
CA GLY A 160 -3.80 -1.61 41.90
C GLY A 160 -2.73 -1.84 42.97
N ILE A 161 -1.78 -2.70 42.61
CA ILE A 161 -0.59 -2.98 43.44
C ILE A 161 0.29 -1.73 43.59
N THR A 162 0.89 -1.55 44.78
CA THR A 162 1.82 -0.44 45.03
C THR A 162 3.24 -0.77 44.57
N GLU A 163 4.11 0.25 44.47
CA GLU A 163 5.53 0.02 44.16
C GLU A 163 6.23 -0.81 45.24
N GLU A 164 5.85 -0.64 46.52
CA GLU A 164 6.43 -1.38 47.64
C GLU A 164 6.09 -2.87 47.54
N ASP A 165 4.85 -3.19 47.18
CA ASP A 165 4.42 -4.57 46.94
C ASP A 165 5.20 -5.19 45.77
N ILE A 166 5.38 -4.46 44.65
CA ILE A 166 6.17 -4.94 43.50
C ILE A 166 7.62 -5.25 43.92
N LYS A 167 8.23 -4.39 44.74
CA LYS A 167 9.58 -4.65 45.30
C LYS A 167 9.59 -5.88 46.21
N GLY A 168 8.54 -6.07 47.01
CA GLY A 168 8.35 -7.26 47.84
C GLY A 168 8.29 -8.54 47.01
N GLU A 169 7.55 -8.52 45.90
CA GLU A 169 7.43 -9.62 44.94
C GLU A 169 8.76 -9.92 44.23
N LEU A 170 9.49 -8.90 43.78
CA LEU A 170 10.83 -9.07 43.20
C LEU A 170 11.80 -9.71 44.20
N ARG A 171 11.76 -9.29 45.48
CA ARG A 171 12.58 -9.88 46.54
C ARG A 171 12.21 -11.33 46.79
N ALA A 172 10.92 -11.66 46.82
CA ALA A 172 10.44 -13.04 46.98
C ALA A 172 10.87 -13.94 45.81
N ALA A 173 10.97 -13.38 44.59
CA ALA A 173 11.47 -14.04 43.39
C ALA A 173 13.01 -14.17 43.34
N GLY A 174 13.75 -13.59 44.28
CA GLY A 174 15.22 -13.54 44.24
C GLY A 174 15.78 -12.60 43.17
N LEU A 175 14.97 -11.65 42.69
CA LEU A 175 15.35 -10.66 41.68
C LEU A 175 15.77 -9.32 42.32
N PRO A 176 16.53 -8.47 41.61
CA PRO A 176 16.88 -7.13 42.09
C PRO A 176 15.63 -6.25 42.29
N GLU A 177 15.53 -5.58 43.44
CA GLU A 177 14.41 -4.66 43.74
C GLU A 177 14.33 -3.46 42.77
N SER A 178 15.44 -3.13 42.12
CA SER A 178 15.49 -2.09 41.08
C SER A 178 14.81 -2.52 39.78
N GLY A 179 14.56 -3.81 39.58
CA GLY A 179 14.12 -4.39 38.30
C GLY A 179 15.19 -4.30 37.21
N LYS A 180 16.44 -3.99 37.57
CA LYS A 180 17.56 -3.85 36.64
C LYS A 180 18.58 -4.94 36.85
N ILE A 181 19.16 -5.40 35.73
CA ILE A 181 20.26 -6.35 35.73
C ILE A 181 21.26 -5.97 34.64
N ARG A 182 22.52 -6.33 34.86
CA ARG A 182 23.57 -6.13 33.85
C ARG A 182 23.47 -7.24 32.81
N LEU A 183 23.20 -6.85 31.57
CA LEU A 183 23.12 -7.75 30.42
C LEU A 183 24.51 -8.02 29.83
N ILE A 184 24.62 -9.11 29.08
CA ILE A 184 25.79 -9.44 28.25
C ILE A 184 25.42 -9.22 26.79
N ASP A 185 26.30 -8.59 26.01
CA ASP A 185 26.11 -8.40 24.57
C ASP A 185 26.33 -9.73 23.83
N GLY A 186 25.32 -10.17 23.08
CA GLY A 186 25.35 -11.40 22.27
C GLY A 186 26.48 -11.43 21.24
N LYS A 187 26.90 -10.26 20.74
CA LYS A 187 27.89 -10.18 19.66
C LYS A 187 29.33 -10.23 20.13
N THR A 188 29.60 -9.57 21.25
CA THR A 188 30.96 -9.40 21.78
C THR A 188 31.22 -10.33 22.97
N GLY A 189 30.17 -10.74 23.69
CA GLY A 189 30.28 -11.45 24.96
C GLY A 189 30.65 -10.54 26.14
N GLU A 190 30.76 -9.22 25.92
CA GLU A 190 31.11 -8.26 26.97
C GLU A 190 29.87 -7.81 27.75
N LEU A 191 30.08 -7.43 29.01
CA LEU A 191 29.02 -6.87 29.85
C LEU A 191 28.71 -5.43 29.44
N PHE A 192 27.43 -5.08 29.30
CA PHE A 192 27.03 -3.68 29.07
C PHE A 192 27.47 -2.79 30.24
N ASP A 193 27.80 -1.51 29.99
CA ASP A 193 28.32 -0.61 31.03
C ASP A 193 27.36 -0.39 32.20
N ASN A 194 26.06 -0.26 31.91
CA ASN A 194 25.02 0.06 32.89
C ASN A 194 23.99 -1.06 33.02
N GLU A 195 23.40 -1.17 34.21
CA GLU A 195 22.27 -2.05 34.44
C GLU A 195 21.04 -1.58 33.66
N THR A 196 20.35 -2.54 33.03
CA THR A 196 19.19 -2.28 32.18
C THR A 196 17.95 -2.90 32.80
N THR A 197 16.81 -2.22 32.70
CA THR A 197 15.52 -2.78 33.13
C THR A 197 15.17 -3.97 32.25
N VAL A 198 14.98 -5.13 32.87
CA VAL A 198 14.53 -6.36 32.23
C VAL A 198 13.23 -6.78 32.89
N GLY A 199 12.40 -7.52 32.15
CA GLY A 199 11.21 -8.14 32.72
C GLY A 199 10.24 -8.59 31.65
N VAL A 200 8.98 -8.76 32.03
CA VAL A 200 7.96 -9.32 31.14
C VAL A 200 6.87 -8.29 30.92
N MET A 201 6.71 -7.88 29.67
CA MET A 201 5.66 -6.95 29.24
C MET A 201 4.71 -7.68 28.29
N TYR A 202 3.40 -7.40 28.40
CA TYR A 202 2.43 -7.93 27.47
C TYR A 202 2.41 -7.13 26.16
N VAL A 203 2.84 -7.75 25.06
CA VAL A 203 2.91 -7.15 23.72
C VAL A 203 1.84 -7.75 22.81
N MET A 204 1.16 -6.89 22.05
CA MET A 204 0.12 -7.24 21.09
C MET A 204 0.59 -6.95 19.66
N LYS A 205 0.30 -7.87 18.74
CA LYS A 205 0.41 -7.62 17.29
C LYS A 205 -0.85 -6.91 16.81
N LEU A 206 -0.71 -5.68 16.31
CA LEU A 206 -1.85 -4.94 15.78
C LEU A 206 -2.19 -5.40 14.37
N ASN A 207 -3.46 -5.27 13.96
CA ASN A 207 -3.88 -5.46 12.58
C ASN A 207 -3.47 -4.29 11.68
N HIS A 208 -2.16 -4.04 11.64
CA HIS A 208 -1.47 -3.06 10.84
C HIS A 208 -0.19 -3.73 10.31
N LEU A 209 -0.41 -4.69 9.41
CA LEU A 209 0.64 -5.52 8.86
C LEU A 209 1.33 -4.82 7.69
N VAL A 210 2.61 -5.09 7.49
CA VAL A 210 3.37 -4.50 6.40
C VAL A 210 2.87 -4.95 5.03
N GLU A 211 2.51 -6.24 4.90
CA GLU A 211 2.01 -6.83 3.65
C GLU A 211 0.73 -6.15 3.14
N ASP A 212 -0.12 -5.72 4.07
CA ASP A 212 -1.36 -4.99 3.73
C ASP A 212 -1.07 -3.58 3.22
N LYS A 213 0.01 -2.96 3.70
CA LYS A 213 0.39 -1.58 3.39
C LYS A 213 1.32 -1.43 2.21
N LEU A 214 2.10 -2.45 1.88
CA LEU A 214 2.96 -2.43 0.71
C LEU A 214 2.11 -2.35 -0.55
N HIS A 215 2.36 -1.33 -1.35
CA HIS A 215 1.72 -1.13 -2.64
C HIS A 215 2.67 -0.43 -3.59
N MET A 216 2.77 -0.93 -4.82
CA MET A 216 3.59 -0.37 -5.88
C MET A 216 2.86 -0.52 -7.21
N ARG A 217 3.03 0.48 -8.08
CA ARG A 217 2.40 0.53 -9.39
C ARG A 217 3.41 1.10 -10.38
N SER A 218 3.57 0.42 -11.51
CA SER A 218 4.24 0.96 -12.70
C SER A 218 3.20 1.60 -13.62
N ILE A 219 2.37 0.77 -14.25
CA ILE A 219 1.22 1.14 -15.07
C ILE A 219 -0.01 0.43 -14.51
N GLY A 220 -1.22 0.90 -14.86
CA GLY A 220 -2.43 0.30 -14.34
C GLY A 220 -3.68 0.95 -14.92
N PRO A 221 -4.85 0.71 -14.32
CA PRO A 221 -6.09 1.30 -14.80
C PRO A 221 -6.13 2.81 -14.57
N TYR A 222 -6.84 3.50 -15.45
CA TYR A 222 -7.05 4.94 -15.44
C TYR A 222 -8.55 5.25 -15.34
N SER A 223 -8.87 6.41 -14.78
CA SER A 223 -10.23 6.95 -14.77
C SER A 223 -10.69 7.26 -16.19
N LEU A 224 -11.94 6.92 -16.52
CA LEU A 224 -12.50 7.19 -17.84
C LEU A 224 -12.64 8.70 -18.12
N ILE A 225 -12.94 9.48 -17.08
CA ILE A 225 -13.24 10.91 -17.19
C ILE A 225 -11.93 11.71 -17.21
N THR A 226 -11.17 11.63 -16.11
CA THR A 226 -9.97 12.47 -15.92
C THR A 226 -8.71 11.89 -16.53
N GLN A 227 -8.75 10.64 -17.01
CA GLN A 227 -7.57 9.91 -17.53
C GLN A 227 -6.43 9.77 -16.52
N GLN A 228 -6.65 10.05 -15.23
CA GLN A 228 -5.66 9.89 -14.16
C GLN A 228 -5.62 8.43 -13.66
N PRO A 229 -4.48 7.98 -13.10
CA PRO A 229 -4.40 6.71 -12.39
C PRO A 229 -5.52 6.56 -11.35
N LEU A 230 -6.17 5.39 -11.29
CA LEU A 230 -7.15 5.12 -10.24
C LEU A 230 -6.54 5.21 -8.83
N GLY A 231 -7.37 5.35 -7.81
CA GLY A 231 -6.94 5.45 -6.42
C GLY A 231 -7.02 4.12 -5.66
N GLY A 232 -6.08 3.89 -4.74
CA GLY A 232 -6.14 2.80 -3.77
C GLY A 232 -5.58 1.45 -4.25
N LYS A 233 -5.07 0.66 -3.30
CA LYS A 233 -4.42 -0.64 -3.54
C LYS A 233 -5.32 -1.64 -4.27
N ALA A 234 -6.60 -1.72 -3.89
CA ALA A 234 -7.56 -2.67 -4.44
C ALA A 234 -7.83 -2.45 -5.95
N GLN A 235 -7.69 -1.22 -6.44
CA GLN A 235 -7.84 -0.88 -7.85
C GLN A 235 -6.50 -0.81 -8.58
N PHE A 236 -5.43 -1.30 -7.95
CA PHE A 236 -4.06 -1.15 -8.44
C PHE A 236 -3.74 0.32 -8.77
N GLY A 237 -4.13 1.22 -7.87
CA GLY A 237 -4.11 2.66 -8.04
C GLY A 237 -2.73 3.32 -7.90
N GLY A 238 -2.61 4.57 -8.36
CA GLY A 238 -1.42 5.39 -8.16
C GLY A 238 -1.37 6.04 -6.77
N GLN A 239 -0.19 6.55 -6.40
CA GLN A 239 -0.06 7.41 -5.24
C GLN A 239 -0.53 8.82 -5.61
N ARG A 240 -1.30 9.45 -4.72
CA ARG A 240 -1.70 10.85 -4.90
C ARG A 240 -0.49 11.75 -4.67
N PHE A 241 -0.12 12.51 -5.70
CA PHE A 241 0.79 13.63 -5.60
C PHE A 241 -0.06 14.90 -5.47
N GLY A 242 -0.09 15.48 -4.28
CA GLY A 242 -0.97 16.58 -3.95
C GLY A 242 -0.33 17.96 -4.14
N GLU A 243 -1.12 18.98 -3.83
CA GLU A 243 -0.72 20.38 -3.92
C GLU A 243 0.50 20.70 -3.05
N MET A 244 0.57 20.18 -1.82
CA MET A 244 1.71 20.40 -0.93
C MET A 244 3.00 19.78 -1.48
N GLU A 245 2.91 18.62 -2.15
CA GLU A 245 4.07 18.00 -2.80
C GLU A 245 4.51 18.76 -4.06
N VAL A 246 3.57 19.39 -4.78
CA VAL A 246 3.88 20.32 -5.89
C VAL A 246 4.70 21.50 -5.38
N TRP A 247 4.25 22.17 -4.32
CA TRP A 247 4.99 23.30 -3.72
C TRP A 247 6.39 22.90 -3.27
N ALA A 248 6.56 21.68 -2.77
CA ALA A 248 7.88 21.18 -2.40
C ALA A 248 8.81 21.13 -3.63
N LEU A 249 8.35 20.64 -4.79
CA LEU A 249 9.17 20.61 -6.01
C LEU A 249 9.43 22.00 -6.59
N GLU A 250 8.45 22.91 -6.51
CA GLU A 250 8.63 24.31 -6.90
C GLU A 250 9.69 25.01 -6.04
N GLY A 251 9.67 24.79 -4.72
CA GLY A 251 10.67 25.32 -3.80
C GLY A 251 12.11 24.86 -4.07
N TYR A 252 12.27 23.65 -4.62
CA TYR A 252 13.57 23.15 -5.09
C TYR A 252 13.94 23.63 -6.50
N GLY A 253 13.02 24.24 -7.24
CA GLY A 253 13.22 24.55 -8.67
C GLY A 253 13.26 23.31 -9.57
N ALA A 254 12.66 22.20 -9.13
CA ALA A 254 12.68 20.92 -9.83
C ALA A 254 11.64 20.86 -10.97
N ALA A 255 11.75 21.79 -11.93
CA ALA A 255 10.75 22.01 -12.97
C ALA A 255 10.46 20.76 -13.83
N TYR A 256 11.51 20.04 -14.27
CA TYR A 256 11.33 18.82 -15.07
C TYR A 256 10.67 17.69 -14.30
N THR A 257 11.03 17.50 -13.03
CA THR A 257 10.41 16.48 -12.16
C THR A 257 8.93 16.79 -11.94
N LEU A 258 8.61 18.07 -11.68
CA LEU A 258 7.22 18.50 -11.51
C LEU A 258 6.41 18.31 -12.79
N GLN A 259 6.96 18.73 -13.93
CA GLN A 259 6.32 18.58 -15.23
C GLN A 259 6.04 17.10 -15.52
N GLU A 260 7.01 16.21 -15.30
CA GLU A 260 6.86 14.77 -15.49
C GLU A 260 5.75 14.17 -14.61
N MET A 261 5.72 14.55 -13.32
CA MET A 261 4.71 14.05 -12.37
C MET A 261 3.29 14.45 -12.75
N LEU A 262 3.11 15.68 -13.26
CA LEU A 262 1.80 16.22 -13.64
C LEU A 262 1.35 15.84 -15.04
N THR A 263 2.20 15.23 -15.87
CA THR A 263 1.90 14.92 -17.28
C THR A 263 2.04 13.43 -17.57
N ILE A 264 3.21 12.96 -18.03
CA ILE A 264 3.43 11.60 -18.54
C ILE A 264 3.29 10.51 -17.47
N LYS A 265 3.39 10.85 -16.18
CA LYS A 265 3.11 9.92 -15.06
C LYS A 265 1.65 9.93 -14.62
N SER A 266 0.82 10.81 -15.18
CA SER A 266 -0.57 11.01 -14.82
C SER A 266 -1.50 10.88 -16.03
N ASP A 267 -1.91 11.99 -16.63
CA ASP A 267 -3.05 12.14 -17.52
C ASP A 267 -2.70 12.69 -18.92
N ASP A 268 -1.41 12.76 -19.28
CA ASP A 268 -1.01 12.87 -20.69
C ASP A 268 -1.14 11.50 -21.36
N VAL A 269 -2.28 11.25 -22.02
CA VAL A 269 -2.63 9.95 -22.62
C VAL A 269 -1.63 9.52 -23.70
N LEU A 270 -1.21 10.44 -24.56
CA LEU A 270 -0.26 10.15 -25.63
C LEU A 270 1.17 10.10 -25.11
N GLY A 271 1.51 11.01 -24.19
CA GLY A 271 2.84 11.12 -23.60
C GLY A 271 3.20 9.92 -22.74
N ARG A 272 2.28 9.39 -21.93
CA ARG A 272 2.54 8.22 -21.09
C ARG A 272 2.87 6.96 -21.89
N SER A 273 2.14 6.71 -22.99
CA SER A 273 2.38 5.56 -23.87
C SER A 273 3.72 5.69 -24.58
N LYS A 274 4.02 6.87 -25.13
CA LYS A 274 5.32 7.16 -25.76
C LYS A 274 6.48 7.08 -24.76
N ALA A 275 6.30 7.54 -23.53
CA ALA A 275 7.29 7.46 -22.47
C ALA A 275 7.60 5.99 -22.13
N TYR A 276 6.55 5.16 -21.99
CA TYR A 276 6.71 3.72 -21.75
C TYR A 276 7.48 3.04 -22.89
N GLU A 277 7.14 3.32 -24.14
CA GLU A 277 7.89 2.82 -25.30
C GLU A 277 9.36 3.28 -25.30
N SER A 278 9.59 4.56 -24.98
CA SER A 278 10.95 5.14 -24.95
C SER A 278 11.80 4.44 -23.89
N ILE A 279 11.23 4.14 -22.72
CA ILE A 279 11.90 3.38 -21.66
C ILE A 279 12.29 1.97 -22.13
N ILE A 280 11.39 1.26 -22.82
CA ILE A 280 11.68 -0.09 -23.35
C ILE A 280 12.77 -0.05 -24.43
N LYS A 281 12.72 0.95 -25.32
CA LYS A 281 13.66 1.11 -26.43
C LYS A 281 15.00 1.72 -26.00
N GLY A 282 15.10 2.26 -24.78
CA GLY A 282 16.27 3.02 -24.32
C GLY A 282 16.43 4.38 -25.00
N GLU A 283 15.34 4.93 -25.56
CA GLU A 283 15.31 6.23 -26.22
C GLU A 283 15.07 7.36 -25.22
N LYS A 284 15.39 8.59 -25.62
CA LYS A 284 15.09 9.77 -24.80
C LYS A 284 13.58 10.03 -24.76
N ILE A 285 13.06 10.29 -23.57
CA ILE A 285 11.67 10.69 -23.36
C ILE A 285 11.44 12.05 -24.02
N LYS A 286 10.38 12.14 -24.83
CA LYS A 286 9.98 13.37 -25.52
C LYS A 286 9.26 14.34 -24.58
N SER A 287 9.19 15.60 -24.96
CA SER A 287 8.44 16.61 -24.22
C SER A 287 6.97 16.23 -24.06
N PRO A 288 6.36 16.49 -22.89
CA PRO A 288 4.96 16.17 -22.62
C PRO A 288 3.99 17.06 -23.41
N ASN A 289 2.77 16.57 -23.59
CA ASN A 289 1.65 17.33 -24.14
C ASN A 289 0.82 17.97 -23.01
N ILE A 290 -0.29 18.58 -23.39
CA ILE A 290 -1.26 19.16 -22.45
C ILE A 290 -1.99 18.03 -21.71
N PRO A 291 -2.13 18.12 -20.36
CA PRO A 291 -2.91 17.17 -19.57
C PRO A 291 -4.37 17.04 -20.00
N ALA A 292 -4.92 15.83 -19.97
CA ALA A 292 -6.34 15.60 -20.25
C ALA A 292 -7.25 16.35 -19.26
N SER A 293 -6.86 16.47 -17.98
CA SER A 293 -7.62 17.24 -16.99
C SER A 293 -7.80 18.71 -17.37
N PHE A 294 -6.81 19.32 -18.03
CA PHE A 294 -6.93 20.69 -18.53
C PHE A 294 -7.94 20.79 -19.68
N HIS A 295 -7.95 19.82 -20.60
CA HIS A 295 -8.97 19.77 -21.65
C HIS A 295 -10.38 19.61 -21.09
N VAL A 296 -10.55 18.77 -20.07
CA VAL A 296 -11.84 18.62 -19.37
C VAL A 296 -12.27 19.95 -18.75
N LEU A 297 -11.36 20.67 -18.09
CA LEU A 297 -11.65 22.00 -17.54
C LEU A 297 -12.13 22.99 -18.61
N VAL A 298 -11.46 23.07 -19.75
CA VAL A 298 -11.87 23.96 -20.85
C VAL A 298 -13.27 23.60 -21.35
N ASN A 299 -13.55 22.31 -21.51
CA ASN A 299 -14.87 21.83 -21.94
C ASN A 299 -15.97 22.12 -20.90
N GLU A 300 -15.66 21.98 -19.60
CA GLU A 300 -16.59 22.35 -18.52
C GLU A 300 -16.91 23.85 -18.53
N LEU A 301 -15.91 24.71 -18.75
CA LEU A 301 -16.12 26.15 -18.88
C LEU A 301 -16.96 26.50 -20.11
N LYS A 302 -16.68 25.89 -21.27
CA LYS A 302 -17.50 26.04 -22.48
C LYS A 302 -18.94 25.58 -22.27
N GLY A 303 -19.15 24.51 -21.49
CA GLY A 303 -20.47 24.05 -21.07
C GLY A 303 -21.27 25.06 -20.25
N LEU A 304 -20.61 26.03 -19.61
CA LEU A 304 -21.24 27.16 -18.90
C LEU A 304 -21.49 28.37 -19.81
N CYS A 305 -21.37 28.21 -21.13
CA CYS A 305 -21.42 29.30 -22.12
C CYS A 305 -20.31 30.35 -21.93
N LEU A 306 -19.16 29.95 -21.36
CA LEU A 306 -17.97 30.79 -21.32
C LEU A 306 -17.10 30.45 -22.54
N ASP A 307 -16.81 31.45 -23.36
CA ASP A 307 -15.92 31.28 -24.50
C ASP A 307 -14.45 31.28 -24.02
N VAL A 308 -13.78 30.14 -24.19
CA VAL A 308 -12.41 29.92 -23.71
C VAL A 308 -11.59 29.29 -24.83
N GLU A 309 -10.61 30.03 -25.31
CA GLU A 309 -9.70 29.60 -26.38
C GLU A 309 -8.24 29.64 -25.92
N LEU A 310 -7.45 28.71 -26.45
CA LEU A 310 -6.00 28.71 -26.26
C LEU A 310 -5.37 29.68 -27.26
N VAL A 311 -4.97 30.85 -26.77
CA VAL A 311 -4.28 31.84 -27.60
C VAL A 311 -2.81 31.46 -27.71
N ASP A 312 -2.33 31.23 -28.94
CA ASP A 312 -0.90 31.02 -29.16
C ASP A 312 -0.15 32.34 -28.97
N SER A 313 0.96 32.30 -28.24
CA SER A 313 1.77 33.47 -27.88
C SER A 313 2.38 34.21 -29.09
N LYS A 314 2.26 33.65 -30.30
CA LYS A 314 2.73 34.24 -31.56
C LYS A 314 1.76 35.26 -32.20
N MET A 315 0.56 35.46 -31.66
CA MET A 315 -0.44 36.37 -32.25
C MET A 315 -0.58 37.71 -31.51
N LYS A 316 0.51 38.29 -31.00
CA LYS A 316 0.45 39.59 -30.30
C LYS A 316 1.49 40.64 -30.70
N ASP A 317 2.23 40.41 -31.78
CA ASP A 317 2.94 41.46 -32.51
C ASP A 317 2.53 41.32 -33.97
N ASP A 318 1.44 41.99 -34.34
CA ASP A 318 1.07 42.47 -35.68
C ASP A 318 -0.46 42.67 -35.72
N ASP A 319 -0.90 43.84 -35.24
CA ASP A 319 -2.05 44.49 -35.87
C ASP A 319 -1.63 44.75 -37.33
N ASP A 320 -2.50 44.36 -38.26
CA ASP A 320 -2.35 44.41 -39.74
C ASP A 320 -1.63 43.21 -40.39
N ASP A 321 -2.30 42.06 -40.46
CA ASP A 321 -2.73 41.52 -41.77
C ASP A 321 -3.58 40.25 -41.63
N LYS A 322 -4.70 40.23 -42.38
CA LYS A 322 -5.63 39.10 -42.46
C LYS A 322 -5.01 37.96 -43.28
N GLU A 323 -4.67 36.84 -42.65
CA GLU A 323 -4.75 35.52 -43.30
C GLU A 323 -5.25 34.46 -42.30
N GLU A 324 -6.42 33.89 -42.60
CA GLU A 324 -7.02 32.76 -41.90
C GLU A 324 -6.13 31.52 -42.05
N SER A 325 -5.35 31.17 -41.01
CA SER A 325 -4.84 29.82 -40.87
C SER A 325 -5.84 28.98 -40.08
N VAL A 326 -6.74 28.31 -40.80
CA VAL A 326 -7.66 27.31 -40.26
C VAL A 326 -6.84 26.14 -39.73
N TYR A 327 -6.70 26.03 -38.41
CA TYR A 327 -6.33 24.76 -37.78
C TYR A 327 -7.56 23.85 -37.83
N THR A 328 -7.53 22.85 -38.70
CA THR A 328 -8.56 21.82 -38.77
C THR A 328 -8.55 20.96 -37.51
N GLU A 329 -9.61 21.07 -36.70
CA GLU A 329 -10.05 20.08 -35.71
C GLU A 329 -10.44 18.76 -36.41
N SER A 330 -9.48 18.00 -36.94
CA SER A 330 -9.80 16.76 -37.68
C SER A 330 -9.17 15.50 -37.12
N ALA A 331 -8.85 15.47 -35.81
CA ALA A 331 -8.29 14.26 -35.19
C ALA A 331 -9.00 13.79 -33.90
N LEU A 332 -10.08 14.45 -33.48
CA LEU A 332 -10.84 14.08 -32.26
C LEU A 332 -12.33 13.81 -32.50
N ASP A 333 -12.89 14.16 -33.65
CA ASP A 333 -14.31 13.92 -33.99
C ASP A 333 -14.59 12.55 -34.64
N ALA A 334 -13.58 11.70 -34.82
CA ALA A 334 -13.81 10.39 -35.45
C ALA A 334 -14.39 9.32 -34.51
N ASP A 335 -14.42 9.53 -33.20
CA ASP A 335 -14.82 8.51 -32.21
C ASP A 335 -16.02 8.90 -31.33
N VAL A 336 -16.71 10.02 -31.61
CA VAL A 336 -17.88 10.45 -30.82
C VAL A 336 -19.22 10.03 -31.46
N ASP A 337 -19.24 9.67 -32.74
CA ASP A 337 -20.46 9.24 -33.45
C ASP A 337 -20.66 7.70 -33.52
N GLN A 338 -19.96 6.93 -32.68
CA GLN A 338 -20.23 5.50 -32.51
C GLN A 338 -20.16 5.05 -31.04
N ILE A 339 -21.05 5.56 -30.18
CA ILE A 339 -21.56 4.82 -29.01
C ILE A 339 -23.06 5.04 -28.86
#